data_AF-A0A7S1LZ06-F1
#
_entry.id   AF-A0A7S1LZ06-F1
#
_cell.length_a   1.000
_cell.length_b   1.000
_cell.length_c   1.000
_cell.angle_alpha   90.00
_cell.angle_beta   90.00
_cell.angle_gamma   90.00
#
_symmetry.space_group_name_H-M   'P 1'
#
loop_
_entity.id
_entity.type
_entity.pdbx_description
1 polymer ?
#
loop_
_entity_poly.entity_id
_entity_poly.type
_entity_poly.pdbx_seq_one_letter_code
_entity_poly.pdbx_strand_id
1 'polypeptide(L)'
;VASFYGLPMVDYASLVESAARPDDLWCCGMHPGWQTHQILADVVIGTFASGFRDLCTAASVPKPTFPARTLASQERLDRVKTCMAGESEYYAPKRDGPQPTIVHGWRLFEDSPGKPGWISEQPGAVLTFRLSFGFMPKLLFTYLQTYENIGSA
;
A
#
# COMPACT_ATOMS: atom_id res chain seq x y z
N VAL A 1 4.72 -5.97 16.87
CA VAL A 1 3.72 -4.88 16.87
C VAL A 1 2.39 -5.37 17.42
N ALA A 2 1.74 -6.37 16.80
CA ALA A 2 0.42 -6.86 17.23
C ALA A 2 0.33 -7.20 18.73
N SER A 3 1.24 -8.06 19.23
CA SER A 3 1.30 -8.43 20.65
C SER A 3 1.45 -7.22 21.61
N PHE A 4 2.26 -6.22 21.24
CA PHE A 4 2.45 -5.02 22.07
C PHE A 4 1.15 -4.22 22.25
N TYR A 5 0.32 -4.18 21.21
CA TYR A 5 -0.96 -3.49 21.20
C TYR A 5 -2.15 -4.39 21.57
N GLY A 6 -1.90 -5.64 21.99
CA GLY A 6 -2.95 -6.59 22.32
C GLY A 6 -3.87 -6.92 21.13
N LEU A 7 -3.37 -6.81 19.90
CA LEU A 7 -4.15 -7.09 18.70
C LEU A 7 -4.19 -8.61 18.41
N PRO A 8 -5.35 -9.16 18.03
CA PRO A 8 -5.41 -10.52 17.54
C PRO A 8 -4.56 -10.65 16.28
N MET A 9 -3.88 -11.78 16.14
CA MET A 9 -3.00 -12.06 15.00
C MET A 9 -3.26 -13.48 14.54
N VAL A 10 -3.37 -13.64 13.23
CA VAL A 10 -3.47 -14.95 12.59
C VAL A 10 -2.22 -15.12 11.73
N ASP A 11 -1.47 -16.17 12.00
CA ASP A 11 -0.28 -16.52 11.22
C ASP A 11 -0.68 -17.44 10.06
N TYR A 12 -1.04 -16.82 8.94
CA TYR A 12 -1.41 -17.56 7.74
C TYR A 12 -0.22 -18.27 7.07
N ALA A 13 1.01 -17.81 7.31
CA ALA A 13 2.19 -18.50 6.78
C ALA A 13 2.32 -19.88 7.45
N SER A 14 2.22 -19.94 8.78
CA SER A 14 2.24 -21.21 9.50
C SER A 14 1.09 -22.15 9.11
N LEU A 15 -0.11 -21.61 8.87
CA LEU A 15 -1.27 -22.39 8.42
C LEU A 15 -1.07 -23.00 7.02
N VAL A 16 -0.40 -22.27 6.13
CA VAL A 16 -0.07 -22.74 4.78
C VAL A 16 1.07 -23.76 4.82
N GLU A 17 2.13 -23.48 5.57
CA GLU A 17 3.31 -24.35 5.68
C GLU A 17 2.98 -25.70 6.32
N SER A 18 1.96 -25.73 7.18
CA SER A 18 1.46 -26.98 7.79
C SER A 18 0.47 -27.74 6.91
N ALA A 19 0.04 -27.19 5.76
CA ALA A 19 -0.86 -27.87 4.85
C ALA A 19 -0.14 -29.03 4.14
N ALA A 20 -0.84 -30.15 3.94
CA ALA A 20 -0.28 -31.31 3.23
C ALA A 20 0.06 -31.03 1.76
N ARG A 21 -0.52 -29.97 1.17
CA ARG A 21 -0.31 -29.54 -0.22
C ARG A 21 -0.30 -28.01 -0.31
N PRO A 22 0.80 -27.35 0.07
CA PRO A 22 0.88 -25.89 0.06
C PRO A 22 0.80 -25.31 -1.37
N ASP A 23 1.27 -26.04 -2.38
CA ASP A 23 1.21 -25.62 -3.78
C ASP A 23 -0.22 -25.57 -4.33
N ASP A 24 -1.15 -26.35 -3.76
CA ASP A 24 -2.58 -26.30 -4.12
C ASP A 24 -3.28 -25.06 -3.53
N LEU A 25 -2.65 -24.39 -2.55
CA LEU A 25 -3.20 -23.22 -1.87
C LEU A 25 -2.81 -21.89 -2.53
N TRP A 26 -1.71 -21.84 -3.28
CA TRP A 26 -1.22 -20.62 -3.90
C TRP A 26 -1.14 -20.79 -5.41
N CYS A 27 -1.94 -20.02 -6.16
CA CYS A 27 -1.75 -19.93 -7.60
C CYS A 27 -0.68 -18.88 -7.91
N CYS A 28 0.13 -19.16 -8.94
CA CYS A 28 1.17 -18.25 -9.46
C CYS A 28 2.13 -17.63 -8.40
N GLY A 29 2.44 -18.39 -7.34
CA GLY A 29 3.53 -18.13 -6.40
C GLY A 29 3.21 -17.19 -5.23
N MET A 30 2.34 -16.19 -5.42
CA MET A 30 2.04 -15.20 -4.37
C MET A 30 0.55 -14.88 -4.19
N HIS A 31 -0.33 -15.34 -5.10
CA HIS A 31 -1.77 -15.11 -4.99
C HIS A 31 -2.46 -16.37 -4.48
N PRO A 32 -3.34 -16.29 -3.48
CA PRO A 32 -4.04 -17.47 -3.01
C PRO A 32 -5.00 -17.97 -4.09
N GLY A 33 -5.15 -19.29 -4.20
CA GLY A 33 -6.26 -19.88 -4.94
C GLY A 33 -7.61 -19.55 -4.29
N TRP A 34 -8.72 -19.82 -4.99
CA TRP A 34 -10.07 -19.60 -4.46
C TRP A 34 -10.29 -20.28 -3.10
N GLN A 35 -9.90 -21.55 -2.98
CA GLN A 35 -10.07 -22.32 -1.75
C GLN A 35 -9.32 -21.67 -0.57
N THR A 36 -8.12 -21.17 -0.82
CA THR A 36 -7.33 -20.47 0.18
C THR A 36 -7.97 -19.15 0.57
N HIS A 37 -8.46 -18.36 -0.40
CA HIS A 37 -9.25 -17.17 -0.10
C HIS A 37 -10.43 -17.48 0.83
N GLN A 38 -11.16 -18.57 0.60
CA GLN A 38 -12.25 -18.99 1.47
C GLN A 38 -11.75 -19.34 2.88
N ILE A 39 -10.67 -20.10 3.02
CA ILE A 39 -10.08 -20.44 4.32
C ILE A 39 -9.66 -19.18 5.08
N LEU A 40 -8.98 -18.22 4.41
CA LEU A 40 -8.61 -16.94 5.00
C LEU A 40 -9.85 -16.18 5.48
N ALA A 41 -10.91 -16.13 4.67
CA ALA A 41 -12.16 -15.46 5.01
C ALA A 41 -12.85 -16.10 6.23
N ASP A 42 -12.91 -17.44 6.27
CA ASP A 42 -13.53 -18.17 7.38
C ASP A 42 -12.78 -17.95 8.70
N VAL A 43 -11.45 -17.88 8.66
CA VAL A 43 -10.64 -17.57 9.85
C VAL A 43 -10.86 -16.14 10.33
N VAL A 44 -10.93 -15.15 9.42
CA VAL A 44 -11.25 -13.75 9.78
C VAL A 44 -12.64 -13.66 10.39
N ILE A 45 -13.65 -14.27 9.75
CA ILE A 45 -15.03 -14.27 10.24
C ILE A 45 -15.12 -14.98 11.59
N GLY A 46 -14.48 -16.14 11.75
CA GLY A 46 -14.44 -16.88 13.02
C GLY A 46 -13.80 -16.07 14.14
N THR A 47 -12.69 -15.37 13.85
CA THR A 47 -12.02 -14.48 14.81
C THR A 47 -12.94 -13.35 15.27
N PHE A 48 -13.60 -12.68 14.32
CA PHE A 48 -14.55 -11.62 14.64
C PHE A 48 -15.79 -12.13 15.36
N ALA A 49 -16.37 -13.24 14.90
CA ALA A 49 -17.56 -13.84 15.52
C ALA A 49 -17.27 -14.28 16.96
N SER A 50 -16.08 -14.80 17.24
CA SER A 50 -15.64 -15.11 18.60
C SER A 50 -15.60 -13.85 19.47
N GLY A 51 -14.92 -12.79 19.00
CA GLY A 51 -14.84 -11.53 19.75
C GLY A 51 -16.20 -10.84 19.92
N PHE A 52 -17.07 -10.88 18.91
CA PHE A 52 -18.40 -10.28 18.98
C PHE A 52 -19.36 -11.07 19.85
N ARG A 53 -19.24 -12.40 19.95
CA ARG A 53 -20.08 -13.20 20.84
C ARG A 53 -19.94 -12.77 22.29
N ASP A 54 -18.73 -12.50 22.72
CA ASP A 54 -18.43 -12.01 24.07
C ASP A 54 -18.97 -10.58 24.29
N LEU A 55 -19.14 -9.80 23.23
CA LEU A 55 -19.74 -8.46 23.27
C LEU A 55 -21.27 -8.48 23.21
N CYS A 56 -21.89 -9.47 22.55
CA CYS A 56 -23.35 -9.62 22.47
C CYS A 56 -23.99 -9.92 23.83
N THR A 57 -23.24 -10.54 24.75
CA THR A 57 -23.68 -10.82 26.12
C THR A 57 -23.23 -9.76 27.12
N ALA A 58 -22.34 -8.84 26.72
CA ALA A 58 -21.87 -7.76 27.56
C ALA A 58 -22.88 -6.61 27.62
N ALA A 59 -23.00 -5.96 28.78
CA ALA A 59 -23.87 -4.80 28.96
C ALA A 59 -23.39 -3.56 28.17
N SER A 60 -22.12 -3.53 27.74
CA SER A 60 -21.53 -2.45 26.95
C SER A 60 -20.29 -2.92 26.19
N VAL A 61 -20.08 -2.39 24.98
CA VAL A 61 -18.83 -2.59 24.24
C VAL A 61 -17.71 -1.75 24.88
N PRO A 62 -16.61 -2.36 25.35
CA PRO A 62 -15.49 -1.61 25.92
C PRO A 62 -14.91 -0.67 24.87
N LYS A 63 -14.63 0.59 25.25
CA LYS A 63 -13.85 1.48 24.38
C LYS A 63 -12.43 0.90 24.30
N PRO A 64 -11.91 0.60 23.10
CA PRO A 64 -10.55 0.09 22.97
C PRO A 64 -9.57 1.13 23.52
N THR A 65 -8.74 0.71 24.48
CA THR A 65 -7.64 1.53 25.00
C THR A 65 -6.33 0.94 24.50
N PHE A 66 -5.70 1.64 23.57
CA PHE A 66 -4.33 1.32 23.19
C PHE A 66 -3.37 1.85 24.27
N PRO A 67 -2.25 1.14 24.54
CA PRO A 67 -1.18 1.71 25.34
C PRO A 67 -0.78 3.09 24.81
N ALA A 68 -0.74 4.09 25.69
CA ALA A 68 -0.28 5.44 25.33
C ALA A 68 1.20 5.45 24.93
N ARG A 69 1.98 4.48 25.44
CA ARG A 69 3.38 4.28 25.07
C ARG A 69 3.50 3.61 23.70
N THR A 70 4.46 4.06 22.91
CA THR A 70 4.81 3.45 21.62
C THR A 70 5.72 2.23 21.80
N LEU A 71 5.71 1.32 20.82
CA LEU A 71 6.61 0.16 20.80
C LEU A 71 8.09 0.58 20.66
N ALA A 72 8.35 1.61 19.84
CA ALA A 72 9.68 2.17 19.66
C ALA A 72 9.92 3.29 20.68
N SER A 73 11.18 3.45 21.12
CA SER A 73 11.60 4.57 21.97
C SER A 73 11.41 5.90 21.26
N GLN A 74 11.22 6.98 22.03
CA GLN A 74 11.10 8.33 21.48
C GLN A 74 12.32 8.69 20.62
N GLU A 75 13.53 8.37 21.10
CA GLU A 75 14.77 8.58 20.33
C GLU A 75 14.75 7.90 18.95
N ARG A 76 14.17 6.70 18.83
CA ARG A 76 14.04 6.00 17.54
C ARG A 76 12.96 6.65 16.67
N LEU A 77 11.86 7.09 17.26
CA LEU A 77 10.78 7.77 16.55
C LEU A 77 11.24 9.14 16.03
N ASP A 78 12.03 9.89 16.81
CA ASP A 78 12.57 11.19 16.44
C ASP A 78 13.52 11.11 15.23
N ARG A 79 14.13 9.94 15.00
CA ARG A 79 14.95 9.66 13.81
C ARG A 79 14.11 9.36 12.56
N VAL A 80 12.84 8.97 12.72
CA VAL A 80 11.93 8.65 11.63
C VAL A 80 10.99 9.84 11.41
N LYS A 81 11.38 10.74 10.51
CA LYS A 81 10.48 11.80 10.05
C LYS A 81 9.40 11.19 9.16
N THR A 82 8.18 11.10 9.69
CA THR A 82 6.98 10.71 8.94
C THR A 82 6.26 11.94 8.39
N CYS A 83 5.29 11.74 7.49
CA CYS A 83 4.42 12.79 6.97
C CYS A 83 5.16 13.99 6.35
N MET A 84 6.35 13.75 5.79
CA MET A 84 7.11 14.79 5.11
C MET A 84 6.38 15.16 3.82
N ALA A 85 6.09 16.45 3.65
CA ALA A 85 5.69 16.98 2.36
C ALA A 85 6.90 17.05 1.44
N GLY A 86 6.73 16.70 0.16
CA GLY A 86 7.76 16.91 -0.82
C GLY A 86 7.89 18.41 -1.13
N GLU A 87 9.12 18.92 -1.23
CA GLU A 87 9.37 20.28 -1.73
C GLU A 87 8.93 20.43 -3.21
N SER A 88 8.87 19.32 -3.93
CA SER A 88 8.41 19.27 -5.32
C SER A 88 7.59 18.00 -5.53
N GLU A 89 6.30 18.19 -5.80
CA GLU A 89 5.33 17.11 -5.97
C GLU A 89 4.60 17.26 -7.29
N TYR A 90 4.68 16.22 -8.12
CA TYR A 90 4.05 16.15 -9.43
C TYR A 90 3.23 14.86 -9.50
N TYR A 91 1.92 14.99 -9.68
CA TYR A 91 1.02 13.89 -9.98
C TYR A 91 -0.09 14.41 -10.90
N ALA A 92 -0.56 13.57 -11.84
CA ALA A 92 -1.43 14.00 -12.94
C ALA A 92 -2.75 14.67 -12.51
N PRO A 93 -3.41 14.25 -11.40
CA PRO A 93 -4.57 14.96 -10.87
C PRO A 93 -4.29 16.38 -10.31
N LYS A 94 -3.03 16.73 -10.03
CA LYS A 94 -2.67 18.01 -9.38
C LYS A 94 -2.89 19.16 -10.36
N ARG A 95 -3.76 20.10 -9.99
CA ARG A 95 -4.10 21.27 -10.83
C ARG A 95 -3.41 22.55 -10.40
N ASP A 96 -2.94 22.60 -9.16
CA ASP A 96 -2.29 23.73 -8.53
C ASP A 96 -0.77 23.56 -8.48
N GLY A 97 -0.04 24.68 -8.47
CA GLY A 97 1.41 24.68 -8.35
C GLY A 97 2.16 24.25 -9.62
N PRO A 98 3.45 23.88 -9.49
CA PRO A 98 4.32 23.52 -10.61
C PRO A 98 3.80 22.29 -11.38
N GLN A 99 3.87 22.38 -12.71
CA GLN A 99 3.56 21.28 -13.63
C GLN A 99 4.84 20.85 -14.34
N PRO A 100 4.97 19.57 -14.75
CA PRO A 100 6.11 19.17 -15.55
C PRO A 100 6.08 19.85 -16.91
N THR A 101 7.26 20.12 -17.46
CA THR A 101 7.39 20.67 -18.80
C THR A 101 7.42 19.53 -19.81
N ILE A 102 6.39 19.43 -20.64
CA ILE A 102 6.36 18.52 -21.79
C ILE A 102 7.30 19.09 -22.85
N VAL A 103 8.42 18.41 -23.11
CA VAL A 103 9.33 18.81 -24.19
C VAL A 103 8.81 18.30 -25.52
N HIS A 104 8.48 17.00 -25.59
CA HIS A 104 7.79 16.38 -26.73
C HIS A 104 7.29 14.96 -26.39
N GLY A 105 6.30 14.46 -27.13
CA GLY A 105 5.81 13.07 -27.08
C GLY A 105 4.91 12.70 -25.91
N TRP A 106 4.94 13.44 -24.79
CA TRP A 106 4.07 13.22 -23.64
C TRP A 106 2.77 14.01 -23.72
N ARG A 107 1.68 13.43 -23.20
CA ARG A 107 0.37 14.08 -23.07
C ARG A 107 -0.24 13.74 -21.71
N LEU A 108 -0.96 14.68 -21.11
CA LEU A 108 -1.77 14.43 -19.92
C LEU A 108 -3.16 13.96 -20.36
N PHE A 109 -3.49 12.69 -20.13
CA PHE A 109 -4.84 12.15 -20.44
C PHE A 109 -5.17 10.92 -19.58
N GLU A 110 -6.41 10.45 -19.69
CA GLU A 110 -6.91 9.24 -19.03
C GLU A 110 -7.00 8.09 -20.05
N ASP A 111 -6.19 7.05 -19.87
CA ASP A 111 -6.34 5.78 -20.61
C ASP A 111 -7.44 4.90 -19.98
N SER A 112 -7.67 5.09 -18.67
CA SER A 112 -8.75 4.49 -17.89
C SER A 112 -9.55 5.58 -17.15
N PRO A 113 -10.89 5.51 -17.11
CA PRO A 113 -11.72 6.52 -16.46
C PRO A 113 -11.29 6.82 -15.01
N GLY A 114 -11.05 8.10 -14.71
CA GLY A 114 -10.68 8.57 -13.38
C GLY A 114 -9.22 8.32 -12.98
N LYS A 115 -8.36 7.89 -13.91
CA LYS A 115 -6.94 7.62 -13.68
C LYS A 115 -6.07 8.43 -14.65
N PRO A 116 -5.97 9.76 -14.51
CA PRO A 116 -5.15 10.55 -15.41
C PRO A 116 -3.66 10.27 -15.20
N GLY A 117 -2.90 10.31 -16.28
CA GLY A 117 -1.46 10.14 -16.29
C GLY A 117 -0.81 11.01 -17.36
N TRP A 118 0.48 11.31 -17.16
CA TRP A 118 1.32 11.70 -18.29
C TRP A 118 1.71 10.42 -19.00
N ILE A 119 1.32 10.30 -20.26
CA ILE A 119 1.49 9.08 -21.06
C ILE A 119 2.15 9.47 -22.38
N SER A 120 3.08 8.63 -22.84
CA SER A 120 3.69 8.71 -24.16
C SER A 120 3.51 7.38 -24.89
N GLU A 121 3.19 7.47 -26.18
CA GLU A 121 3.12 6.34 -27.12
C GLU A 121 4.24 6.43 -28.17
N GLN A 122 5.17 7.38 -28.00
CA GLN A 122 6.22 7.70 -28.97
C GLN A 122 7.61 7.42 -28.37
N PRO A 123 8.50 6.74 -29.12
CA PRO A 123 9.90 6.59 -28.73
C PRO A 123 10.59 7.95 -28.58
N GLY A 124 11.46 8.07 -27.58
CA GLY A 124 12.26 9.28 -27.35
C GLY A 124 11.51 10.45 -26.74
N ALA A 125 10.26 10.30 -26.32
CA ALA A 125 9.49 11.35 -25.66
C ALA A 125 10.17 11.85 -24.37
N VAL A 126 10.13 13.16 -24.13
CA VAL A 126 10.81 13.81 -22.99
C VAL A 126 9.83 14.66 -22.18
N LEU A 127 9.84 14.43 -20.87
CA LEU A 127 9.11 15.16 -19.84
C LEU A 127 10.10 15.62 -18.77
N THR A 128 10.09 16.90 -18.43
CA THR A 128 11.06 17.50 -17.50
C THR A 128 10.39 17.99 -16.23
N PHE A 129 10.97 17.64 -15.08
CA PHE A 129 10.51 18.04 -13.76
C PHE A 129 11.52 19.00 -13.14
N ARG A 130 11.05 20.13 -12.58
CA ARG A 130 11.90 21.01 -11.77
C ARG A 130 11.83 20.54 -10.33
N LEU A 131 12.90 19.93 -9.84
CA LEU A 131 12.95 19.38 -8.50
C LEU A 131 13.68 20.34 -7.56
N SER A 132 13.07 20.62 -6.43
CA SER A 132 13.73 21.19 -5.26
C SER A 132 13.84 20.09 -4.21
N PHE A 133 14.97 20.07 -3.51
CA PHE A 133 15.24 19.11 -2.46
C PHE A 133 15.43 19.84 -1.14
N GLY A 134 14.78 19.33 -0.08
CA GLY A 134 14.98 19.83 1.27
C GLY A 134 16.22 19.21 1.92
N PHE A 135 16.27 19.27 3.25
CA PHE A 135 17.38 18.73 4.05
C PHE A 135 17.63 17.22 3.84
N MET A 136 16.63 16.47 3.37
CA MET A 136 16.79 15.07 2.97
C MET A 136 16.50 14.92 1.48
N PRO A 137 17.53 14.96 0.61
CA PRO A 137 17.35 14.96 -0.83
C PRO A 137 16.99 13.55 -1.33
N LYS A 138 15.69 13.20 -1.28
CA LYS A 138 15.15 11.94 -1.77
C LYS A 138 14.18 12.21 -2.91
N LEU A 139 14.24 11.38 -3.95
CA LEU A 139 13.30 11.35 -5.06
C LEU A 139 12.51 10.06 -5.01
N LEU A 140 11.19 10.17 -5.03
CA LEU A 140 10.28 9.06 -5.29
C LEU A 140 9.69 9.24 -6.69
N PHE A 141 9.82 8.22 -7.53
CA PHE A 141 9.26 8.20 -8.87
C PHE A 141 8.44 6.92 -9.05
N THR A 142 7.21 7.08 -9.49
CA THR A 142 6.27 5.98 -9.73
C THR A 142 5.81 6.03 -11.17
N TYR A 143 5.89 4.89 -11.86
CA TYR A 143 5.44 4.74 -13.23
C TYR A 143 4.77 3.39 -13.40
N LEU A 144 3.92 3.27 -14.43
CA LEU A 144 3.24 2.02 -14.74
C LEU A 144 4.21 1.08 -15.48
N GLN A 145 4.34 -0.15 -14.99
CA GLN A 145 5.20 -1.18 -15.59
C GLN A 145 4.43 -2.22 -16.42
N THR A 146 3.14 -2.04 -16.67
CA THR A 146 2.27 -3.16 -17.05
C THR A 146 1.37 -2.88 -18.24
N TYR A 147 1.83 -3.32 -19.41
CA TYR A 147 1.11 -3.96 -20.53
C TYR A 147 2.18 -4.65 -21.40
N GLU A 148 1.85 -5.74 -22.11
CA GLU A 148 2.74 -6.31 -23.12
C GLU A 148 3.18 -5.20 -24.11
N ASN A 149 4.47 -5.13 -24.46
CA ASN A 149 5.06 -4.15 -25.38
C ASN A 149 5.24 -2.70 -24.85
N ILE A 150 5.55 -2.49 -23.57
CA ILE A 150 5.98 -1.16 -23.07
C ILE A 150 7.44 -0.87 -23.49
N GLY A 151 7.68 0.33 -24.03
CA GLY A 151 9.02 0.83 -24.37
C GLY A 151 9.91 1.03 -23.13
N SER A 152 11.22 0.99 -23.31
CA SER A 152 12.18 1.32 -22.24
C SER A 152 12.24 2.84 -22.02
N ALA A 153 12.04 3.28 -20.77
CA ALA A 153 12.20 4.68 -20.35
C ALA A 153 13.55 4.92 -19.68
#